data_AF-A0A5J4FBB7-F1
#
_entry.id   AF-A0A5J4FBB7-F1
#
_cell.length_a   1.000
_cell.length_b   1.000
_cell.length_c   1.000
_cell.angle_alpha   90.00
_cell.angle_beta   90.00
_cell.angle_gamma   90.00
#
_symmetry.space_group_name_H-M   'P 1'
#
loop_
_entity.id
_entity.type
_entity.pdbx_description
1 polymer ?
#
loop_
_entity_poly.entity_id
_entity_poly.type
_entity_poly.pdbx_seq_one_letter_code
_entity_poly.pdbx_strand_id
1 'polypeptide(L)' 'MDLADASLVILAEELDSGKILSVDYRDFNTYRWKNTEPFQNLFQEQM' A
#
# COMPACT_ATOMS: atom_id res chain seq x y z
N MET A 1 7.04 -6.41 8.55
CA MET A 1 5.92 -7.12 7.92
C MET A 1 5.17 -7.89 8.98
N ASP A 2 4.06 -7.32 9.41
CA ASP A 2 3.09 -7.96 10.29
C ASP A 2 1.88 -8.51 9.49
N LEU A 3 0.89 -9.07 10.19
CA LEU A 3 -0.32 -9.60 9.55
C LEU A 3 -1.15 -8.51 8.87
N ALA A 4 -1.17 -7.30 9.40
CA ALA A 4 -1.93 -6.19 8.83
C ALA A 4 -1.31 -5.75 7.49
N ASP A 5 0.02 -5.63 7.44
CA ASP A 5 0.78 -5.32 6.23
C ASP A 5 0.49 -6.33 5.12
N ALA A 6 0.59 -7.63 5.44
CA ALA A 6 0.34 -8.71 4.49
C ALA A 6 -1.12 -8.73 4.00
N SER A 7 -2.07 -8.44 4.89
CA SER A 7 -3.49 -8.38 4.54
C SER A 7 -3.79 -7.23 3.57
N LEU A 8 -3.12 -6.09 3.72
CA LEU A 8 -3.25 -4.94 2.82
C LEU A 8 -2.66 -5.22 1.43
N VAL A 9 -1.55 -5.97 1.35
CA VAL A 9 -0.98 -6.42 0.07
C VAL A 9 -1.97 -7.30 -0.69
N ILE A 10 -2.54 -8.30 -0.03
CA ILE A 10 -3.53 -9.19 -0.65
C ILE A 10 -4.78 -8.39 -1.05
N LEU A 11 -5.27 -7.49 -0.20
CA LEU A 11 -6.45 -6.67 -0.50
C LEU A 11 -6.22 -5.78 -1.74
N ALA A 12 -5.03 -5.20 -1.89
CA ALA A 12 -4.69 -4.38 -3.05
C ALA A 12 -4.63 -5.19 -4.34
N GLU A 13 -4.17 -6.45 -4.27
CA GLU A 13 -4.18 -7.37 -5.40
C GLU A 13 -5.61 -7.77 -5.81
N GLU A 14 -6.47 -8.09 -4.84
CA GLU A 14 -7.88 -8.43 -5.08
C GLU A 14 -8.70 -7.26 -5.64
N LEU A 15 -8.40 -6.02 -5.22
CA LEU A 15 -9.08 -4.81 -5.69
C LEU A 15 -8.44 -4.19 -6.94
N ASP A 16 -7.33 -4.75 -7.41
CA ASP A 16 -6.49 -4.21 -8.49
C ASP A 16 -6.15 -2.72 -8.29
N SER A 17 -5.88 -2.33 -7.03
CA SER A 17 -5.70 -0.94 -6.64
C SER A 17 -4.74 -0.82 -5.46
N GLY A 18 -3.58 -0.21 -5.69
CA GLY A 18 -2.55 0.08 -4.68
C GLY A 18 -2.79 1.34 -3.86
N LYS A 19 -4.01 1.88 -3.82
CA LYS A 19 -4.32 3.12 -3.08
C LYS A 19 -4.48 2.81 -1.61
N ILE A 20 -3.69 3.47 -0.77
CA ILE A 20 -3.75 3.31 0.69
C ILE A 20 -3.90 4.66 1.38
N LEU A 21 -4.64 4.66 2.48
CA LEU A 21 -4.74 5.79 3.40
C LEU A 21 -4.03 5.42 4.69
N SER A 22 -2.79 5.92 4.86
CA SER A 22 -1.99 5.67 6.07
C SER A 22 -1.16 6.88 6.43
N VAL A 23 -0.98 7.12 7.74
CA VAL A 23 -0.05 8.13 8.25
C VAL A 23 1.39 7.62 8.30
N ASP A 24 1.61 6.34 8.07
CA ASP A 24 2.94 5.75 7.99
C ASP A 24 3.49 5.86 6.57
N TYR A 25 4.24 6.94 6.33
CA TYR A 25 4.82 7.26 5.03
C TYR A 25 6.09 6.46 4.70
N ARG A 26 6.70 5.77 5.69
CA ARG A 26 7.98 5.09 5.48
C ARG A 26 7.79 3.62 5.16
N ASP A 27 6.88 2.94 5.86
CA ASP A 27 6.73 1.50 5.72
C ASP A 27 6.06 1.09 4.39
N PHE A 28 5.04 1.83 3.95
CA PHE A 28 4.32 1.50 2.70
C PHE A 28 5.11 1.73 1.42
N ASN A 29 6.20 2.51 1.47
CA ASN A 29 7.10 2.67 0.33
C ASN A 29 7.94 1.42 0.04
N THR A 30 8.03 0.48 0.98
CA THR A 30 8.77 -0.77 0.81
C THR A 30 7.88 -1.89 0.27
N TYR A 31 6.57 -1.82 0.53
CA TYR A 31 5.63 -2.82 0.04
C TYR A 31 5.34 -2.66 -1.45
N ARG A 32 5.16 -3.79 -2.12
CA ARG A 32 4.79 -3.88 -3.52
C ARG A 32 3.60 -4.81 -3.65
N TRP A 33 2.51 -4.34 -4.22
CA TRP A 33 1.41 -5.19 -4.65
C TRP A 33 1.71 -5.67 -6.07
N LYS A 34 1.23 -6.87 -6.45
CA LYS A 34 1.61 -7.54 -7.72
C LYS A 34 3.13 -7.70 -7.91
N ASN A 35 3.88 -7.79 -6.81
CA ASN A 35 5.34 -7.91 -6.76
C ASN A 35 6.14 -6.77 -7.43
N THR A 36 5.49 -5.72 -7.95
CA THR A 36 6.15 -4.71 -8.80
C THR A 36 5.63 -3.30 -8.56
N GLU A 37 4.37 -3.14 -8.18
CA GLU A 37 3.72 -1.83 -8.08
C GLU A 37 3.81 -1.27 -6.65
N PRO A 38 4.31 -0.04 -6.47
CA PRO A 38 4.31 0.61 -5.16
C PRO A 38 2.88 0.97 -4.71
N PHE A 39 2.71 1.05 -3.40
CA PHE A 39 1.50 1.64 -2.84
C PHE A 39 1.49 3.15 -3.03
N GLN A 40 0.33 3.69 -3.37
CA GLN A 40 0.09 5.11 -3.49
C GLN A 40 -0.61 5.61 -2.23
N ASN A 41 0.08 6.43 -1.45
CA ASN A 41 -0.50 7.03 -0.26
C ASN A 41 -1.36 8.24 -0.62
N LEU A 42 -2.67 8.15 -0.37
CA LEU A 42 -3.64 9.19 -0.69
C LEU A 42 -3.42 10.50 0.09
N PHE A 43 -2.77 10.45 1.25
CA PHE A 43 -2.39 11.67 1.98
C PHE A 43 -1.35 12.50 1.24
N GLN A 44 -0.55 11.88 0.38
CA GLN A 44 0.47 12.57 -0.42
C GLN A 44 -0.06 13.04 -1.78
N GLU A 45 -1.20 12.52 -2.24
CA GLU A 45 -1.84 12.91 -3.50
C GLU A 45 -2.54 14.28 -3.45
N GLN A 46 -2.73 14.87 -2.26
CA GLN A 46 -3.52 16.09 -2.06
C GLN A 46 -2.70 17.39 -1.85
N MET A 47 -1.37 17.37 -2.06
CA MET A 47 -0.54 18.59 -2.04
C MET A 47 -0.13 19.05 -3.44
#